data_AF-A0AAU7LBJ7-F1
#
_entry.id   AF-A0AAU7LBJ7-F1
#
_cell.length_a   1.000
_cell.length_b   1.000
_cell.length_c   1.000
_cell.angle_alpha   90.00
_cell.angle_beta   90.00
_cell.angle_gamma   90.00
#
_symmetry.space_group_name_H-M   'P 1'
#
loop_
_entity.id
_entity.type
_entity.pdbx_description
1 polymer ?
#
loop_
_entity_poly.entity_id
_entity_poly.type
_entity_poly.pdbx_seq_one_letter_code
_entity_poly.pdbx_strand_id
1 'polypeptide(L)'
;MTLLASTIVHAQSPQIGAWRKVSDTQLDKQFRFSMLPAAAPVASKWAAYDAQAGKVVCCLVVQGETVTEAELEGTYDIPGPWITDLTNGWNLDAAPYRPRVQLLRAEGALDAYEFAEMADALGGLLVPGDARAVAKDALEIGGQRYTVARESASLADDDGGVTTYSLRPAAGGAALTVEVPFATY
;
A
#
# COMPACT_ATOMS: atom_id res chain seq x y z
N MET A 1 -2.87 -46.75 18.54
CA MET A 1 -3.63 -45.54 18.88
C MET A 1 -2.71 -44.37 18.56
N THR A 2 -2.78 -43.85 17.33
CA THR A 2 -1.84 -42.84 16.83
C THR A 2 -2.48 -41.47 17.02
N LEU A 3 -1.94 -40.65 17.93
CA LEU A 3 -2.37 -39.27 18.09
C LEU A 3 -1.85 -38.45 16.89
N LEU A 4 -2.78 -37.92 16.08
CA LEU A 4 -2.51 -36.89 15.09
C LEU A 4 -2.30 -35.57 15.84
N ALA A 5 -1.05 -35.11 15.91
CA ALA A 5 -0.73 -33.76 16.33
C ALA A 5 -1.24 -32.79 15.26
N SER A 6 -2.36 -32.13 15.54
CA SER A 6 -2.83 -31.00 14.73
C SER A 6 -1.91 -29.82 15.00
N THR A 7 -1.00 -29.54 14.07
CA THR A 7 -0.27 -28.28 14.03
C THR A 7 -1.25 -27.17 13.72
N ILE A 8 -1.67 -26.44 14.76
CA ILE A 8 -2.37 -25.16 14.58
C ILE A 8 -1.32 -24.18 14.04
N VAL A 9 -1.23 -24.08 12.71
CA VAL A 9 -0.57 -22.94 12.06
C VAL A 9 -1.42 -21.73 12.40
N HIS A 10 -0.95 -20.90 13.34
CA HIS A 10 -1.42 -19.52 13.38
C HIS A 10 -1.01 -18.91 12.05
N ALA A 11 -1.97 -18.71 11.15
CA ALA A 11 -1.75 -17.95 9.95
C ALA A 11 -1.29 -16.56 10.39
N GLN A 12 -0.02 -16.22 10.11
CA GLN A 12 0.45 -14.84 10.31
C GLN A 12 -0.46 -13.92 9.51
N SER A 13 -0.87 -12.81 10.12
CA SER A 13 -1.60 -11.76 9.41
C SER A 13 -0.85 -11.41 8.13
N PRO A 14 -1.55 -11.30 6.98
CA PRO A 14 -0.89 -10.98 5.73
C PRO A 14 -0.22 -9.61 5.84
N GLN A 15 0.97 -9.50 5.26
CA GLN A 15 1.61 -8.21 5.12
C GLN A 15 0.88 -7.42 4.03
N ILE A 16 0.31 -6.29 4.41
CA ILE A 16 -0.30 -5.31 3.52
C ILE A 16 0.33 -3.95 3.81
N GLY A 17 0.20 -3.01 2.89
CA GLY A 17 0.61 -1.63 3.12
C GLY A 17 0.03 -0.71 2.08
N ALA A 18 0.68 0.43 1.88
CA ALA A 18 0.29 1.41 0.88
C ALA A 18 1.26 1.43 -0.29
N TRP A 19 0.85 2.06 -1.38
CA TRP A 19 1.75 2.54 -2.41
C TRP A 19 1.37 3.98 -2.77
N ARG A 20 2.36 4.74 -3.23
CA ARG A 20 2.17 6.11 -3.72
C ARG A 20 2.93 6.33 -5.00
N LYS A 21 2.32 7.12 -5.89
CA LYS A 21 2.96 7.72 -7.05
C LYS A 21 3.22 9.18 -6.75
N VAL A 22 4.48 9.58 -6.88
CA VAL A 22 4.98 10.93 -6.63
C VAL A 22 5.87 11.33 -7.80
N SER A 23 6.07 12.63 -8.03
CA SER A 23 6.96 13.08 -9.10
C SER A 23 8.34 13.44 -8.54
N ASP A 24 9.24 13.95 -9.37
CA ASP A 24 10.38 14.76 -8.91
C ASP A 24 10.02 16.25 -8.84
N THR A 25 10.95 17.08 -8.38
CA THR A 25 10.77 18.53 -8.22
C THR A 25 10.39 19.24 -9.53
N GLN A 26 10.86 18.72 -10.68
CA GLN A 26 10.57 19.29 -12.01
C GLN A 26 9.29 18.74 -12.66
N LEU A 27 8.63 17.76 -12.03
CA LEU A 27 7.47 17.04 -12.57
C LEU A 27 7.76 16.29 -13.87
N ASP A 28 9.03 15.99 -14.17
CA ASP A 28 9.45 15.34 -15.40
C ASP A 28 9.45 13.81 -15.30
N LYS A 29 9.59 13.29 -14.07
CA LYS A 29 9.56 11.86 -13.75
C LYS A 29 8.53 11.56 -12.69
N GLN A 30 7.88 10.42 -12.84
CA GLN A 30 7.01 9.84 -11.83
C GLN A 30 7.59 8.55 -11.31
N PHE A 31 7.61 8.44 -10.00
CA PHE A 31 8.07 7.27 -9.27
C PHE A 31 6.90 6.63 -8.55
N ARG A 32 6.99 5.31 -8.36
CA ARG A 32 6.06 4.58 -7.50
C ARG A 32 6.87 4.02 -6.35
N PHE A 33 6.40 4.22 -5.14
CA PHE A 33 7.03 3.69 -3.95
C PHE A 33 6.04 2.85 -3.16
N SER A 34 6.54 1.78 -2.57
CA SER A 34 5.81 1.04 -1.54
C SER A 34 5.92 1.81 -0.23
N MET A 35 4.94 1.60 0.63
CA MET A 35 4.89 2.09 1.99
C MET A 35 4.45 0.92 2.87
N LEU A 36 5.36 -0.02 3.10
CA LEU A 36 5.07 -1.30 3.77
C LEU A 36 5.45 -1.25 5.26
N PRO A 37 4.79 -2.00 6.14
CA PRO A 37 5.16 -2.09 7.56
C PRO A 37 6.52 -2.79 7.79
N ALA A 38 6.97 -3.58 6.83
CA ALA A 38 8.28 -4.23 6.81
C ALA A 38 8.85 -4.21 5.39
N ALA A 39 10.18 -4.24 5.27
CA ALA A 39 10.83 -4.29 3.97
C ALA A 39 10.46 -5.60 3.27
N ALA A 40 9.98 -5.50 2.04
CA ALA A 40 9.72 -6.65 1.20
C ALA A 40 10.98 -7.07 0.44
N PRO A 41 11.15 -8.37 0.15
CA PRO A 41 12.26 -8.84 -0.67
C PRO A 41 12.27 -8.15 -2.05
N VAL A 42 13.48 -7.87 -2.55
CA VAL A 42 13.66 -7.41 -3.94
C VAL A 42 13.03 -8.40 -4.91
N ALA A 43 12.44 -7.87 -5.98
CA ALA A 43 11.66 -8.60 -6.99
C ALA A 43 10.35 -9.24 -6.50
N SER A 44 9.95 -9.04 -5.23
CA SER A 44 8.62 -9.44 -4.78
C SER A 44 7.53 -8.68 -5.54
N LYS A 45 6.43 -9.39 -5.84
CA LYS A 45 5.29 -8.87 -6.59
C LYS A 45 4.16 -8.51 -5.64
N TRP A 46 3.64 -7.31 -5.84
CA TRP A 46 2.53 -6.75 -5.12
C TRP A 46 1.46 -6.29 -6.10
N ALA A 47 0.23 -6.16 -5.62
CA ALA A 47 -0.88 -5.71 -6.43
C ALA A 47 -1.57 -4.50 -5.78
N ALA A 48 -2.03 -3.57 -6.61
CA ALA A 48 -2.82 -2.44 -6.19
C ALA A 48 -4.30 -2.85 -6.11
N TYR A 49 -4.98 -2.50 -5.02
CA TYR A 49 -6.43 -2.64 -4.94
C TYR A 49 -7.13 -1.39 -5.47
N ASP A 50 -7.79 -1.52 -6.61
CA ASP A 50 -8.71 -0.53 -7.14
C ASP A 50 -10.06 -0.69 -6.41
N ALA A 51 -10.26 0.12 -5.38
CA ALA A 51 -11.46 0.07 -4.54
C ALA A 51 -12.72 0.48 -5.31
N GLN A 52 -12.58 1.38 -6.28
CA GLN A 52 -13.71 1.85 -7.07
C GLN A 52 -14.21 0.74 -8.00
N ALA A 53 -13.30 0.10 -8.73
CA ALA A 53 -13.61 -1.03 -9.60
C ALA A 53 -13.84 -2.35 -8.84
N GLY A 54 -13.44 -2.43 -7.56
CA GLY A 54 -13.47 -3.66 -6.77
C GLY A 54 -12.53 -4.72 -7.33
N LYS A 55 -11.32 -4.32 -7.76
CA LYS A 55 -10.36 -5.19 -8.46
C LYS A 55 -8.99 -5.16 -7.79
N VAL A 56 -8.27 -6.27 -7.91
CA VAL A 56 -6.83 -6.32 -7.64
C VAL A 56 -6.10 -6.30 -8.98
N VAL A 57 -5.16 -5.37 -9.13
CA VAL A 57 -4.43 -5.12 -10.38
C VAL A 57 -2.94 -5.33 -10.14
N CYS A 58 -2.36 -6.32 -10.82
CA CYS A 58 -0.96 -6.71 -10.66
C CYS A 58 -0.14 -6.36 -11.93
N CYS A 59 1.12 -5.93 -11.82
CA CYS A 59 1.95 -5.95 -10.62
C CYS A 59 2.77 -4.67 -10.41
N LEU A 60 3.00 -4.34 -9.14
CA LEU A 60 4.09 -3.49 -8.67
C LEU A 60 5.21 -4.40 -8.16
N VAL A 61 6.42 -4.24 -8.69
CA VAL A 61 7.58 -5.08 -8.37
C VAL A 61 8.62 -4.27 -7.63
N VAL A 62 9.04 -4.75 -6.46
CA VAL A 62 10.09 -4.12 -5.65
C VAL A 62 11.43 -4.13 -6.39
N GLN A 63 12.02 -2.97 -6.61
CA GLN A 63 13.27 -2.82 -7.38
C GLN A 63 14.54 -2.84 -6.52
N GLY A 64 14.43 -2.62 -5.20
CA GLY A 64 15.60 -2.52 -4.33
C GLY A 64 15.25 -2.51 -2.85
N GLU A 65 16.27 -2.28 -2.03
CA GLU A 65 16.16 -2.16 -0.58
C GLU A 65 15.36 -0.91 -0.17
N THR A 66 15.17 -0.74 1.15
CA THR A 66 14.51 0.46 1.70
C THR A 66 15.32 1.71 1.34
N VAL A 67 14.62 2.72 0.80
CA VAL A 67 15.15 4.03 0.44
C VAL A 67 15.04 4.96 1.64
N THR A 68 16.11 5.68 1.94
CA THR A 68 16.15 6.69 3.00
C THR A 68 15.58 8.04 2.54
N GLU A 69 15.19 8.91 3.47
CA GLU A 69 14.75 10.28 3.15
C GLU A 69 15.83 11.06 2.37
N ALA A 70 17.11 10.91 2.75
CA ALA A 70 18.22 11.54 2.04
C ALA A 70 18.38 11.03 0.60
N GLU A 71 18.08 9.76 0.32
CA GLU A 71 18.08 9.25 -1.05
C GLU A 71 16.85 9.70 -1.83
N LEU A 72 15.67 9.79 -1.19
CA LEU A 72 14.48 10.37 -1.81
C LEU A 72 14.75 11.81 -2.27
N GLU A 73 15.34 12.63 -1.40
CA GLU A 73 15.68 14.02 -1.72
C GLU A 73 16.84 14.11 -2.73
N GLY A 74 17.95 13.41 -2.50
CA GLY A 74 19.17 13.59 -3.28
C GLY A 74 19.22 12.79 -4.59
N THR A 75 18.82 11.51 -4.56
CA THR A 75 18.95 10.60 -5.72
C THR A 75 17.73 10.67 -6.63
N TYR A 76 16.54 10.76 -6.04
CA TYR A 76 15.27 10.75 -6.78
C TYR A 76 14.68 12.16 -6.96
N ASP A 77 15.29 13.20 -6.37
CA ASP A 77 14.81 14.59 -6.41
C ASP A 77 13.33 14.70 -6.01
N ILE A 78 12.93 13.97 -4.97
CA ILE A 78 11.56 13.98 -4.44
C ILE A 78 11.40 15.18 -3.50
N PRO A 79 10.48 16.12 -3.77
CA PRO A 79 10.12 17.19 -2.85
C PRO A 79 9.77 16.70 -1.44
N GLY A 80 10.25 17.42 -0.43
CA GLY A 80 9.96 17.16 0.99
C GLY A 80 8.49 16.91 1.33
N PRO A 81 7.53 17.61 0.73
CA PRO A 81 6.12 17.34 0.96
C PRO A 81 5.70 15.90 0.55
N TRP A 82 6.19 15.38 -0.58
CA TRP A 82 5.97 13.97 -0.95
C TRP A 82 6.81 12.99 -0.12
N ILE A 83 8.00 13.38 0.35
CA ILE A 83 8.74 12.56 1.32
C ILE A 83 7.90 12.38 2.59
N THR A 84 7.23 13.43 3.06
CA THR A 84 6.37 13.41 4.25
C THR A 84 5.19 12.46 4.07
N ASP A 85 4.57 12.43 2.88
CA ASP A 85 3.58 11.41 2.52
C ASP A 85 4.18 10.00 2.62
N LEU A 86 5.32 9.76 1.97
CA LEU A 86 5.94 8.42 1.88
C LEU A 86 6.36 7.85 3.24
N THR A 87 6.76 8.71 4.18
CA THR A 87 7.25 8.28 5.50
C THR A 87 6.20 8.35 6.61
N ASN A 88 4.96 8.73 6.29
CA ASN A 88 3.92 9.09 7.27
C ASN A 88 4.39 10.18 8.26
N GLY A 89 5.25 11.10 7.79
CA GLY A 89 5.84 12.15 8.62
C GLY A 89 4.82 13.10 9.26
N TRP A 90 3.61 13.19 8.69
CA TRP A 90 2.50 14.01 9.19
C TRP A 90 1.91 13.52 10.52
N ASN A 91 2.04 12.22 10.85
CA ASN A 91 1.45 11.66 12.07
C ASN A 91 2.17 10.38 12.54
N LEU A 92 3.46 10.51 12.86
CA LEU A 92 4.28 9.36 13.25
C LEU A 92 3.86 8.67 14.56
N ASP A 93 3.08 9.35 15.41
CA ASP A 93 2.64 8.82 16.70
C ASP A 93 1.32 8.04 16.62
N ALA A 94 0.46 8.35 15.63
CA ALA A 94 -0.82 7.67 15.45
C ALA A 94 -0.91 6.83 14.15
N ALA A 95 0.02 6.99 13.20
CA ALA A 95 0.05 6.15 12.01
C ALA A 95 0.11 4.66 12.38
N PRO A 96 -0.58 3.78 11.62
CA PRO A 96 -0.67 2.36 11.95
C PRO A 96 0.69 1.65 11.92
N TYR A 97 1.66 2.20 11.18
CA TYR A 97 3.05 1.77 11.15
C TYR A 97 3.96 2.86 10.57
N ARG A 98 5.26 2.73 10.83
CA ARG A 98 6.31 3.50 10.14
C ARG A 98 6.66 2.82 8.82
N PRO A 99 6.44 3.45 7.65
CA PRO A 99 6.68 2.83 6.36
C PRO A 99 8.16 2.46 6.12
N ARG A 100 8.36 1.33 5.47
CA ARG A 100 9.58 0.97 4.73
C ARG A 100 9.33 1.31 3.28
N VAL A 101 9.95 2.40 2.84
CA VAL A 101 9.77 2.95 1.49
C VAL A 101 10.68 2.21 0.53
N GLN A 102 10.15 1.61 -0.53
CA GLN A 102 10.97 0.94 -1.57
C GLN A 102 10.48 1.32 -2.96
N LEU A 103 11.41 1.49 -3.89
CA LEU A 103 11.06 1.80 -5.28
C LEU A 103 10.29 0.61 -5.92
N LEU A 104 9.21 0.94 -6.61
CA LEU A 104 8.36 0.00 -7.33
C LEU A 104 8.41 0.28 -8.83
N ARG A 105 8.38 -0.80 -9.61
CA ARG A 105 8.17 -0.74 -11.07
C ARG A 105 6.85 -1.41 -11.41
N ALA A 106 6.03 -0.75 -12.22
CA ALA A 106 4.84 -1.37 -12.77
C ALA A 106 5.22 -2.42 -13.81
N GLU A 107 4.48 -3.53 -13.83
CA GLU A 107 4.62 -4.62 -14.80
C GLU A 107 3.26 -5.20 -15.17
N GLY A 108 3.19 -5.79 -16.35
CA GLY A 108 2.04 -6.59 -16.77
C GLY A 108 0.77 -5.75 -16.87
N ALA A 109 -0.32 -6.22 -16.28
CA ALA A 109 -1.62 -5.55 -16.41
C ALA A 109 -1.62 -4.15 -15.81
N LEU A 110 -0.88 -3.92 -14.71
CA LEU A 110 -0.84 -2.62 -14.05
C LEU A 110 -0.13 -1.54 -14.89
N ASP A 111 0.84 -1.91 -15.73
CA ASP A 111 1.59 -0.95 -16.54
C ASP A 111 0.69 -0.19 -17.53
N ALA A 112 -0.33 -0.88 -18.06
CA ALA A 112 -1.33 -0.31 -18.95
C ALA A 112 -2.69 -0.05 -18.27
N TYR A 113 -2.77 -0.17 -16.93
CA TYR A 113 -4.04 -0.02 -16.22
C TYR A 113 -4.36 1.45 -15.96
N GLU A 114 -5.57 1.85 -16.34
CA GLU A 114 -6.13 3.16 -16.03
C GLU A 114 -7.11 3.03 -14.87
N PHE A 115 -6.80 3.69 -13.76
CA PHE A 115 -7.74 3.85 -12.65
C PHE A 115 -8.80 4.87 -13.05
N ALA A 116 -10.06 4.57 -12.74
CA ALA A 116 -11.18 5.46 -13.06
C ALA A 116 -11.09 6.79 -12.29
N GLU A 117 -10.68 6.73 -11.02
CA GLU A 117 -10.46 7.90 -10.19
C GLU A 117 -8.98 8.26 -10.18
N MET A 118 -8.68 9.54 -10.45
CA MET A 118 -7.30 10.02 -10.48
C MET A 118 -6.58 9.80 -9.15
N ALA A 119 -7.28 9.96 -8.02
CA ALA A 119 -6.73 9.71 -6.69
C ALA A 119 -6.22 8.27 -6.54
N ASP A 120 -6.95 7.29 -7.07
CA ASP A 120 -6.58 5.88 -7.02
C ASP A 120 -5.38 5.57 -7.95
N ALA A 121 -5.18 6.37 -9.00
CA ALA A 121 -3.98 6.34 -9.84
C ALA A 121 -2.73 6.91 -9.17
N LEU A 122 -2.89 7.66 -8.08
CA LEU A 122 -1.81 8.30 -7.32
C LEU A 122 -1.39 7.46 -6.11
N GLY A 123 -2.15 6.44 -5.73
CA GLY A 123 -1.80 5.59 -4.60
C GLY A 123 -3.01 4.83 -4.07
N GLY A 124 -2.74 3.91 -3.15
CA GLY A 124 -3.81 3.13 -2.55
C GLY A 124 -3.30 1.94 -1.74
N LEU A 125 -4.22 1.02 -1.45
CA LEU A 125 -3.91 -0.22 -0.76
C LEU A 125 -3.04 -1.13 -1.65
N LEU A 126 -1.93 -1.58 -1.08
CA LEU A 126 -0.98 -2.51 -1.65
C LEU A 126 -1.11 -3.86 -0.94
N VAL A 127 -1.40 -4.91 -1.69
CA VAL A 127 -1.61 -6.27 -1.18
C VAL A 127 -0.65 -7.28 -1.83
N PRO A 128 -0.42 -8.45 -1.22
CA PRO A 128 0.38 -9.51 -1.84
C PRO A 128 -0.08 -9.81 -3.27
N GLY A 129 0.86 -10.10 -4.17
CA GLY A 129 0.56 -10.27 -5.59
C GLY A 129 -0.37 -11.45 -5.94
N ASP A 130 -0.60 -12.37 -5.00
CA ASP A 130 -1.52 -13.50 -5.13
C ASP A 130 -2.92 -13.22 -4.55
N ALA A 131 -3.13 -12.04 -3.95
CA ALA A 131 -4.43 -11.60 -3.44
C ALA A 131 -5.48 -11.48 -4.56
N ARG A 132 -6.75 -11.71 -4.21
CA ARG A 132 -7.87 -11.68 -5.15
C ARG A 132 -8.99 -10.82 -4.63
N ALA A 133 -9.60 -10.02 -5.49
CA ALA A 133 -10.91 -9.45 -5.22
C ALA A 133 -11.97 -10.53 -5.45
N VAL A 134 -12.70 -10.91 -4.40
CA VAL A 134 -13.74 -11.95 -4.46
C VAL A 134 -15.15 -11.38 -4.51
N ALA A 135 -15.30 -10.11 -4.12
CA ALA A 135 -16.47 -9.27 -4.36
C ALA A 135 -16.05 -7.79 -4.24
N LYS A 136 -16.98 -6.87 -4.52
CA LYS A 136 -16.76 -5.46 -4.16
C LYS A 136 -16.51 -5.37 -2.66
N ASP A 137 -15.45 -4.67 -2.27
CA ASP A 137 -15.04 -4.47 -0.88
C ASP A 137 -14.70 -5.77 -0.13
N ALA A 138 -14.32 -6.83 -0.86
CA ALA A 138 -13.89 -8.09 -0.27
C ALA A 138 -12.66 -8.67 -0.97
N LEU A 139 -11.62 -8.95 -0.18
CA LEU A 139 -10.36 -9.55 -0.63
C LEU A 139 -10.18 -10.95 -0.05
N GLU A 140 -9.54 -11.82 -0.80
CA GLU A 140 -8.99 -13.08 -0.32
C GLU A 140 -7.46 -13.00 -0.38
N ILE A 141 -6.81 -13.18 0.77
CA ILE A 141 -5.35 -13.07 0.94
C ILE A 141 -4.88 -14.27 1.76
N GLY A 142 -3.96 -15.07 1.23
CA GLY A 142 -3.47 -16.27 1.91
C GLY A 142 -4.58 -17.27 2.28
N GLY A 143 -5.65 -17.35 1.49
CA GLY A 143 -6.82 -18.20 1.74
C GLY A 143 -7.80 -17.68 2.80
N GLN A 144 -7.55 -16.51 3.39
CA GLN A 144 -8.45 -15.86 4.34
C GLN A 144 -9.21 -14.70 3.68
N ARG A 145 -10.49 -14.54 4.01
CA ARG A 145 -11.32 -13.44 3.50
C ARG A 145 -11.29 -12.23 4.42
N TYR A 146 -11.27 -11.05 3.80
CA TYR A 146 -11.27 -9.76 4.46
C TYR A 146 -12.34 -8.86 3.84
N THR A 147 -13.16 -8.23 4.67
CA THR A 147 -13.98 -7.09 4.25
C THR A 147 -13.10 -5.84 4.29
N VAL A 148 -13.12 -5.05 3.23
CA VAL A 148 -12.37 -3.81 3.10
C VAL A 148 -13.31 -2.63 3.36
N ALA A 149 -12.94 -1.75 4.28
CA ALA A 149 -13.56 -0.43 4.41
C ALA A 149 -12.56 0.64 3.97
N ARG A 150 -13.05 1.70 3.34
CA ARG A 150 -12.27 2.85 2.88
C ARG A 150 -12.92 4.12 3.42
N GLU A 151 -12.15 4.92 4.15
CA GLU A 151 -12.57 6.22 4.68
C GLU A 151 -11.53 7.26 4.29
N SER A 152 -11.96 8.46 3.92
CA SER A 152 -11.06 9.56 3.58
C SER A 152 -11.35 10.75 4.50
N ALA A 153 -10.29 11.38 5.00
CA ALA A 153 -10.37 12.57 5.83
C ALA A 153 -9.42 13.65 5.30
N SER A 154 -9.84 14.91 5.35
CA SER A 154 -8.96 16.05 5.09
C SER A 154 -7.99 16.24 6.25
N LEU A 155 -6.76 16.65 5.95
CA LEU A 155 -5.83 17.13 6.95
C LEU A 155 -6.14 18.59 7.29
N ALA A 156 -5.78 19.02 8.50
CA ALA A 156 -6.28 20.24 9.14
C ALA A 156 -6.01 21.57 8.40
N ASP A 157 -5.09 21.56 7.43
CA ASP A 157 -4.61 22.76 6.74
C ASP A 157 -5.00 22.80 5.24
N ASP A 158 -5.97 21.99 4.79
CA ASP A 158 -6.42 21.87 3.38
C ASP A 158 -5.33 21.46 2.35
N ASP A 159 -4.09 21.26 2.78
CA ASP A 159 -2.94 20.83 1.96
C ASP A 159 -2.96 19.31 1.62
N GLY A 160 -4.03 18.61 1.97
CA GLY A 160 -4.14 17.18 1.70
C GLY A 160 -5.21 16.43 2.45
N GLY A 161 -5.20 15.12 2.28
CA GLY A 161 -6.04 14.18 3.01
C GLY A 161 -5.34 12.85 3.24
N VAL A 162 -5.94 12.01 4.07
CA VAL A 162 -5.53 10.62 4.26
C VAL A 162 -6.68 9.72 3.88
N THR A 163 -6.39 8.68 3.11
CA THR A 163 -7.32 7.56 2.93
C THR A 163 -6.89 6.41 3.82
N THR A 164 -7.79 5.96 4.68
CA THR A 164 -7.59 4.84 5.57
C THR A 164 -8.33 3.63 5.03
N TYR A 165 -7.59 2.54 4.80
CA TYR A 165 -8.14 1.22 4.50
C TYR A 165 -8.13 0.37 5.76
N SER A 166 -9.26 -0.26 6.07
CA SER A 166 -9.40 -1.22 7.16
C SER A 166 -9.82 -2.59 6.61
N LEU A 167 -8.98 -3.60 6.78
CA LEU A 167 -9.25 -4.97 6.36
C LEU A 167 -9.65 -5.80 7.58
N ARG A 168 -10.93 -6.17 7.69
CA ARG A 168 -11.46 -6.98 8.79
C ARG A 168 -11.52 -8.46 8.38
N PRO A 169 -10.82 -9.38 9.08
CA PRO A 169 -10.89 -10.80 8.77
C PRO A 169 -12.30 -11.36 8.99
N ALA A 170 -12.80 -12.18 8.06
CA ALA A 170 -14.12 -12.80 8.18
C ALA A 170 -14.22 -13.79 9.36
N ALA A 171 -13.10 -14.39 9.77
CA ALA A 171 -13.04 -15.26 10.95
C ALA A 171 -13.02 -14.49 12.28
N GLY A 172 -13.09 -13.15 12.24
CA GLY A 172 -12.90 -12.28 13.40
C GLY A 172 -11.43 -11.98 13.69
N GLY A 173 -11.19 -10.98 14.54
CA GLY A 173 -9.86 -10.49 14.90
C GLY A 173 -9.70 -8.98 14.71
N ALA A 174 -8.50 -8.47 14.99
CA ALA A 174 -8.17 -7.07 14.77
C ALA A 174 -8.17 -6.73 13.27
N ALA A 175 -8.63 -5.53 12.94
CA ALA A 175 -8.51 -5.00 11.58
C ALA A 175 -7.04 -4.72 11.26
N LEU A 176 -6.64 -4.97 10.02
CA LEU A 176 -5.40 -4.44 9.49
C LEU A 176 -5.68 -3.06 8.92
N THR A 177 -4.94 -2.05 9.38
CA THR A 177 -5.14 -0.66 8.99
C THR A 177 -3.97 -0.19 8.14
N VAL A 178 -4.29 0.46 7.02
CA VAL A 178 -3.32 1.09 6.11
C VAL A 178 -3.77 2.52 5.88
N GLU A 179 -2.85 3.46 6.01
CA GLU A 179 -3.08 4.86 5.69
C GLU A 179 -2.31 5.23 4.43
N VAL A 180 -2.98 5.97 3.55
CA VAL A 180 -2.44 6.49 2.32
C VAL A 180 -2.61 8.01 2.35
N PRO A 181 -1.57 8.75 2.73
CA PRO A 181 -1.60 10.20 2.68
C PRO A 181 -1.52 10.68 1.24
N PHE A 182 -2.35 11.65 0.91
CA PHE A 182 -2.41 12.34 -0.36
C PHE A 182 -2.41 13.82 -0.08
N ALA A 183 -1.25 14.43 -0.12
CA ALA A 183 -1.20 15.86 -0.14
C ALA A 183 -1.34 16.41 -1.56
N THR A 184 -2.05 17.53 -1.66
CA THR A 184 -2.24 18.29 -2.89
C THR A 184 -1.31 19.48 -2.83
N TYR A 185 -0.09 19.29 -3.33
CA TYR A 185 0.92 20.35 -3.45
C TYR A 185 0.98 20.89 -4.87
#